data_AF-A0A4Q9KZ50-F1
#
_entry.id   AF-A0A4Q9KZ50-F1
#
_cell.length_a   1.000
_cell.length_b   1.000
_cell.length_c   1.000
_cell.angle_alpha   90.00
_cell.angle_beta   90.00
_cell.angle_gamma   90.00
#
_symmetry.space_group_name_H-M   'P 1'
#
loop_
_entity.id
_entity.type
_entity.pdbx_description
1 polymer ?
#
loop_
_entity_poly.entity_id
_entity_poly.type
_entity_poly.pdbx_seq_one_letter_code
_entity_poly.pdbx_strand_id
1 'polypeptide(L)'
;MIINSWPKPLIRKDESPPIIPKEYTCFGVNFIINQDGVPKITENKNIKEIPFKEIKNSIERSLLLFNKVLSKIIKDKDPSKYIKMIRDVHLNINQMISDSRYFEAKESINMLMKEKRTKCKEMEQKINEMLENFSQ
;
A
#
# COMPACT_ATOMS: atom_id res chain seq x y z
N MET A 1 -40.39 -19.51 -9.45
CA MET A 1 -40.04 -18.06 -9.49
C MET A 1 -38.53 -17.97 -9.50
N ILE A 2 -37.94 -17.55 -10.62
CA ILE A 2 -36.48 -17.46 -10.78
C ILE A 2 -36.08 -16.02 -10.44
N ILE A 3 -35.25 -15.83 -9.41
CA ILE A 3 -34.71 -14.52 -9.02
C ILE A 3 -33.43 -14.29 -9.83
N ASN A 4 -33.56 -13.61 -10.98
CA ASN A 4 -32.45 -13.37 -11.92
C ASN A 4 -31.56 -12.16 -11.58
N SER A 5 -31.86 -11.42 -10.50
CA SER A 5 -31.00 -10.32 -10.07
C SER A 5 -31.28 -9.93 -8.62
N TRP A 6 -30.26 -9.33 -7.99
CA TRP A 6 -30.42 -8.66 -6.72
C TRP A 6 -31.43 -7.50 -6.87
N PRO A 7 -32.37 -7.33 -5.92
CA PRO A 7 -33.28 -6.20 -5.96
C PRO A 7 -32.46 -4.90 -5.98
N LYS A 8 -32.72 -4.04 -6.96
CA LYS A 8 -32.11 -2.71 -6.99
C LYS A 8 -32.41 -2.00 -5.66
N PRO A 9 -31.40 -1.45 -4.97
CA PRO A 9 -31.66 -0.68 -3.76
C PRO A 9 -32.61 0.47 -4.08
N LEU A 10 -33.49 0.80 -3.14
CA LEU A 10 -34.39 1.96 -3.24
C LEU A 10 -33.53 3.22 -3.37
N ILE A 11 -33.40 3.72 -4.60
CA ILE A 11 -32.80 5.02 -4.87
C ILE A 11 -33.82 6.07 -4.40
N ARG A 12 -33.58 6.66 -3.22
CA ARG A 12 -34.36 7.81 -2.75
C ARG A 12 -34.21 8.92 -3.79
N LYS A 13 -35.30 9.32 -4.44
CA LYS A 13 -35.28 10.30 -5.54
C LYS A 13 -34.97 11.72 -5.08
N ASP A 14 -35.00 11.96 -3.78
CA ASP A 14 -34.96 13.30 -3.18
C ASP A 14 -33.59 13.67 -2.58
N GLU A 15 -32.62 12.74 -2.61
CA GLU A 15 -31.28 12.98 -2.11
C GLU A 15 -30.31 13.09 -3.28
N SER A 16 -29.74 14.28 -3.47
CA SER A 16 -28.63 14.46 -4.40
C SER A 16 -27.47 13.54 -3.99
N PRO A 17 -26.78 12.90 -4.96
CA PRO A 17 -25.57 12.13 -4.65
C PRO A 17 -24.59 12.97 -3.83
N PRO A 18 -23.83 12.34 -2.90
CA PRO A 18 -22.84 13.06 -2.12
C PRO A 18 -21.83 13.74 -3.05
N ILE A 19 -21.46 14.98 -2.71
CA ILE A 19 -20.47 15.74 -3.46
C ILE A 19 -19.12 15.04 -3.31
N ILE A 20 -18.49 14.72 -4.45
CA ILE A 20 -17.16 14.13 -4.47
C ILE A 20 -16.17 15.15 -3.90
N PRO A 21 -15.38 14.79 -2.87
CA PRO A 21 -14.43 15.72 -2.25
C PRO A 21 -13.31 16.07 -3.23
N LYS A 22 -12.82 17.31 -3.17
CA LYS A 22 -11.68 17.74 -4.02
C LYS A 22 -10.39 17.04 -3.63
N GLU A 23 -10.24 16.68 -2.37
CA GLU A 23 -9.07 16.01 -1.82
C GLU A 23 -9.51 14.99 -0.77
N TYR A 24 -8.83 13.84 -0.70
CA TYR A 24 -9.05 12.86 0.36
C TYR A 24 -7.78 12.02 0.60
N THR A 25 -7.66 11.50 1.82
CA THR A 25 -6.60 10.55 2.18
C THR A 25 -7.19 9.15 2.27
N CYS A 26 -6.62 8.19 1.55
CA CYS A 26 -7.00 6.78 1.64
C CYS A 26 -5.76 5.92 1.86
N PHE A 27 -5.78 5.09 2.92
CA PHE A 27 -4.65 4.25 3.33
C PHE A 27 -3.29 4.98 3.48
N GLY A 28 -3.32 6.26 3.85
CA GLY A 28 -2.12 7.10 4.00
C GLY A 28 -1.57 7.67 2.69
N VAL A 29 -2.33 7.55 1.58
CA VAL A 29 -2.04 8.19 0.30
C VAL A 29 -3.00 9.35 0.10
N ASN A 30 -2.45 10.52 -0.20
CA ASN A 30 -3.23 11.72 -0.49
C ASN A 30 -3.61 11.78 -1.97
N PHE A 31 -4.89 12.06 -2.24
CA PHE A 31 -5.47 12.16 -3.58
C PHE A 31 -6.08 13.54 -3.79
N ILE A 32 -5.86 14.12 -4.97
CA ILE A 32 -6.62 15.25 -5.52
C ILE A 32 -7.53 14.72 -6.63
N ILE A 33 -8.80 15.10 -6.59
CA ILE A 33 -9.77 14.85 -7.64
C ILE A 33 -9.83 16.09 -8.53
N ASN A 34 -9.33 15.96 -9.77
CA ASN A 34 -9.43 17.02 -10.78
C ASN A 34 -10.84 17.06 -11.39
N GLN A 35 -11.11 18.03 -12.28
CA GLN A 35 -12.39 18.23 -12.96
C GLN A 35 -12.93 16.95 -13.64
N ASP A 36 -12.02 16.06 -14.04
CA ASP A 36 -12.26 14.76 -14.69
C ASP A 36 -12.94 13.73 -13.76
N GLY A 37 -13.08 14.02 -12.45
CA GLY A 37 -13.65 13.10 -11.45
C GLY A 37 -12.73 11.92 -11.09
N VAL A 38 -11.52 11.86 -11.66
CA VAL A 38 -10.54 10.79 -11.42
C VAL A 38 -9.55 11.22 -10.33
N PRO A 39 -9.40 10.44 -9.24
CA PRO A 39 -8.39 10.70 -8.22
C PRO A 39 -6.97 10.59 -8.78
N LYS A 40 -6.16 11.64 -8.60
CA LYS A 40 -4.72 11.66 -8.90
C LYS A 40 -3.95 11.80 -7.60
N ILE A 41 -2.88 11.04 -7.46
CA ILE A 41 -2.05 11.07 -6.26
C ILE A 41 -1.24 12.38 -6.26
N THR A 42 -1.26 13.11 -5.15
CA THR A 42 -0.50 14.37 -5.00
C THR A 42 0.95 14.16 -4.65
N GLU A 43 1.28 13.01 -4.07
CA GLU A 43 2.60 12.78 -3.54
C GLU A 43 3.58 12.45 -4.66
N ASN A 44 4.57 13.33 -4.81
CA ASN A 44 5.74 13.14 -5.66
C ASN A 44 6.66 12.07 -5.03
N LYS A 45 6.23 10.81 -5.04
CA LYS A 45 7.01 9.70 -4.52
C LYS A 45 7.80 9.07 -5.67
N ASN A 46 8.88 9.74 -6.06
CA ASN A 46 10.01 9.13 -6.78
C ASN A 46 10.75 8.11 -5.89
N ILE A 47 10.01 7.27 -5.16
CA ILE A 47 10.55 6.18 -4.36
C ILE A 47 10.78 5.04 -5.33
N LYS A 48 12.05 4.86 -5.71
CA LYS A 48 12.49 3.81 -6.64
C LYS A 48 12.64 2.45 -5.95
N GLU A 49 12.84 2.45 -4.63
CA GLU A 49 12.93 1.25 -3.81
C GLU A 49 12.50 1.55 -2.37
N ILE A 50 12.15 0.50 -1.63
CA ILE A 50 11.95 0.57 -0.19
C ILE A 50 13.30 0.88 0.47
N PRO A 51 13.42 1.90 1.35
CA PRO A 51 14.67 2.32 1.99
C PRO A 51 15.09 1.33 3.10
N PHE A 52 15.35 0.07 2.71
CA PHE A 52 15.66 -1.03 3.64
C PHE A 52 16.91 -0.75 4.48
N LYS A 53 17.91 -0.08 3.89
CA LYS A 53 19.15 0.27 4.57
C LYS A 53 18.88 1.29 5.68
N GLU A 54 18.11 2.33 5.42
CA GLU A 54 17.74 3.34 6.42
C GLU A 54 16.86 2.75 7.52
N ILE A 55 15.92 1.87 7.16
CA ILE A 55 15.09 1.14 8.13
C ILE A 55 15.96 0.27 9.04
N LYS A 56 16.90 -0.50 8.48
CA LYS A 56 17.82 -1.34 9.25
C LYS A 56 18.65 -0.51 10.23
N ASN A 57 19.24 0.59 9.76
CA ASN A 57 20.02 1.49 10.62
C ASN A 57 19.16 2.08 11.75
N SER A 58 17.89 2.38 11.48
CA SER A 58 16.95 2.88 12.48
C SER A 58 16.61 1.83 13.53
N ILE A 59 16.46 0.56 13.14
CA ILE A 59 16.26 -0.56 14.06
C ILE A 59 17.47 -0.75 14.97
N GLU A 60 18.68 -0.78 14.41
CA GLU A 60 19.93 -0.88 15.17
C GLU A 60 20.07 0.27 16.17
N ARG A 61 19.74 1.49 15.75
CA ARG A 61 19.69 2.67 16.63
C ARG A 61 18.66 2.51 17.76
N SER A 62 17.47 1.97 17.46
CA SER A 62 16.43 1.72 18.47
C SER A 62 16.93 0.75 19.55
N LEU A 63 17.58 -0.35 19.13
CA LEU A 63 18.17 -1.34 20.05
C LEU A 63 19.26 -0.72 20.94
N LEU A 64 20.14 0.11 20.38
CA LEU A 64 21.16 0.81 21.16
C LEU A 64 20.55 1.79 22.18
N LEU A 65 19.47 2.48 21.82
CA LEU A 65 18.74 3.35 22.74
C LEU A 65 18.04 2.56 23.84
N PHE A 66 17.49 1.39 23.52
CA PHE A 66 16.88 0.49 24.49
C PHE A 66 17.91 0.02 25.54
N ASN A 67 19.13 -0.34 25.11
CA ASN A 67 20.22 -0.64 26.05
C ASN A 67 20.55 0.54 26.98
N LYS A 68 20.46 1.79 26.48
CA LYS A 68 20.65 2.99 27.31
C LYS A 68 19.49 3.19 28.31
N VAL A 69 18.25 2.87 27.92
CA VAL A 69 17.10 2.86 28.85
C VAL A 69 17.35 1.88 29.98
N LEU A 70 17.71 0.63 29.68
CA LEU A 70 18.02 -0.39 30.69
C LEU A 70 19.15 0.06 31.62
N SER A 71 20.23 0.63 31.07
CA SER A 71 21.34 1.14 31.88
C SER A 71 20.94 2.28 32.82
N LYS A 72 19.98 3.14 32.41
CA LYS A 72 19.47 4.22 33.27
C LYS A 72 18.60 3.69 34.39
N ILE A 73 17.71 2.74 34.08
CA ILE A 73 16.86 2.06 35.07
C ILE A 73 17.72 1.35 36.12
N ILE A 74 18.73 0.56 35.71
CA ILE A 74 19.64 -0.14 36.64
C ILE A 74 20.40 0.82 37.55
N LYS A 75 20.72 2.03 37.07
CA LYS A 75 21.44 3.06 37.82
C LYS A 75 20.51 3.98 38.63
N ASP A 76 19.22 3.65 38.71
CA ASP A 76 18.18 4.47 39.35
C ASP A 76 18.17 5.93 38.85
N LYS A 77 18.29 6.10 37.53
CA LYS A 77 18.27 7.39 36.83
C LYS A 77 17.10 7.47 35.87
N ASP A 78 16.58 8.68 35.65
CA ASP A 78 15.50 8.94 34.71
C ASP A 78 15.83 8.46 33.27
N PRO A 79 15.05 7.51 32.71
CA PRO A 79 15.22 7.03 31.35
C PRO A 79 14.40 7.82 30.30
N SER A 80 13.56 8.79 30.71
CA SER A 80 12.53 9.43 29.87
C SER A 80 13.06 9.98 28.55
N LYS A 81 14.27 10.57 28.56
CA LYS A 81 14.93 11.07 27.35
C LYS A 81 15.13 9.99 26.29
N TYR A 82 15.62 8.81 26.68
CA TYR A 82 15.89 7.72 25.74
C TYR A 82 14.60 7.06 25.25
N ILE A 83 13.57 6.98 26.11
CA ILE A 83 12.24 6.52 25.72
C ILE A 83 11.66 7.43 24.63
N LYS A 84 11.76 8.75 24.79
CA LYS A 84 11.32 9.71 23.76
C LYS A 84 12.09 9.49 22.45
N MET A 85 13.40 9.33 22.52
CA MET A 85 14.21 9.05 21.32
C MET A 85 13.83 7.74 20.63
N ILE A 86 13.48 6.68 21.38
CA ILE A 86 12.98 5.41 20.81
C ILE A 86 11.66 5.68 20.08
N ARG A 87 10.72 6.39 20.71
CA ARG A 87 9.45 6.76 20.07
C ARG A 87 9.68 7.47 18.74
N ASP A 88 10.55 8.46 18.70
CA ASP A 88 10.85 9.24 17.49
C ASP A 88 11.46 8.35 16.39
N VAL A 89 12.35 7.41 16.75
CA VAL A 89 12.91 6.43 15.81
C VAL A 89 11.83 5.54 15.22
N HIS A 90 10.91 5.03 16.03
CA HIS A 90 9.81 4.19 15.55
C HIS A 90 8.81 4.95 14.68
N LEU A 91 8.53 6.22 14.99
CA LEU A 91 7.72 7.08 14.12
C LEU A 91 8.39 7.29 12.76
N ASN A 92 9.71 7.49 12.73
CA ASN A 92 10.45 7.60 11.48
C ASN A 92 10.41 6.30 10.65
N ILE A 93 10.54 5.14 11.31
CA ILE A 93 10.40 3.82 10.63
C ILE A 93 9.01 3.69 10.01
N ASN A 94 7.96 4.02 10.77
CA ASN A 94 6.59 3.96 10.26
C ASN A 94 6.38 4.89 9.06
N GLN A 95 6.96 6.09 9.09
CA GLN A 95 6.90 7.01 7.95
C GLN A 95 7.58 6.42 6.71
N MET A 96 8.80 5.89 6.84
CA MET A 96 9.52 5.24 5.73
C MET A 96 8.75 4.06 5.12
N ILE A 97 8.09 3.25 5.96
CA ILE A 97 7.24 2.15 5.51
C ILE A 97 5.98 2.69 4.80
N SER A 98 5.31 3.68 5.40
CA SER A 98 4.11 4.29 4.82
C SER A 98 4.40 4.91 3.46
N ASP A 99 5.55 5.56 3.32
CA ASP A 99 5.98 6.17 2.06
C ASP A 99 6.26 5.12 0.98
N SER A 100 6.73 3.94 1.39
CA SER A 100 7.03 2.82 0.49
C SER A 100 5.78 2.07 -0.02
N ARG A 101 4.61 2.24 0.61
CA ARG A 101 3.37 1.53 0.23
C ARG A 101 2.96 1.76 -1.22
N TYR A 102 3.18 2.97 -1.73
CA TYR A 102 2.87 3.27 -3.12
C TYR A 102 3.74 2.46 -4.09
N PHE A 103 5.04 2.35 -3.79
CA PHE A 103 5.96 1.54 -4.58
C PHE A 103 5.57 0.05 -4.55
N GLU A 104 5.25 -0.48 -3.37
CA GLU A 104 4.78 -1.87 -3.18
C GLU A 104 3.50 -2.17 -3.97
N ALA A 105 2.52 -1.26 -3.92
CA ALA A 105 1.29 -1.38 -4.70
C ALA A 105 1.56 -1.37 -6.21
N LYS A 106 2.46 -0.49 -6.68
CA LYS A 106 2.86 -0.42 -8.10
C LYS A 106 3.52 -1.72 -8.56
N GLU A 107 4.45 -2.26 -7.77
CA GLU A 107 5.10 -3.53 -8.09
C GLU A 107 4.13 -4.71 -8.08
N SER A 108 3.17 -4.71 -7.16
CA SER A 108 2.11 -5.73 -7.11
C SER A 108 1.25 -5.72 -8.39
N ILE A 109 0.86 -4.54 -8.87
CA ILE A 109 0.12 -4.39 -10.13
C ILE A 109 0.96 -4.87 -11.32
N ASN A 110 2.26 -4.53 -11.35
CA ASN A 110 3.17 -5.00 -12.40
C ASN A 110 3.27 -6.54 -12.43
N MET A 111 3.36 -7.17 -11.26
CA MET A 111 3.38 -8.63 -11.12
C MET A 111 2.10 -9.27 -11.62
N LEU A 112 0.92 -8.74 -11.24
CA LEU A 112 -0.37 -9.22 -11.73
C LEU A 112 -0.52 -9.08 -13.25
N MET A 113 -0.06 -7.97 -13.83
CA MET A 113 -0.06 -7.79 -15.28
C MET A 113 0.86 -8.79 -15.99
N LYS A 114 2.03 -9.08 -15.42
CA LYS A 114 2.95 -10.09 -15.96
C LYS A 114 2.34 -11.48 -15.89
N GLU A 115 1.76 -11.86 -14.75
CA GLU A 115 1.08 -13.14 -14.57
C GLU A 115 -0.08 -13.32 -15.56
N LYS A 116 -0.91 -12.28 -15.72
CA LYS A 116 -1.99 -12.29 -16.71
C LYS A 116 -1.46 -12.58 -18.12
N ARG A 117 -0.39 -11.89 -18.53
CA ARG A 117 0.23 -12.09 -19.85
C ARG A 117 0.75 -13.52 -20.03
N THR A 118 1.39 -14.08 -19.00
CA THR A 118 1.87 -15.47 -19.02
C THR A 118 0.72 -16.44 -19.21
N LYS A 119 -0.36 -16.32 -18.40
CA LYS A 119 -1.54 -17.19 -18.51
C LYS A 119 -2.23 -17.09 -19.87
N CYS A 120 -2.32 -15.90 -20.46
CA CYS A 120 -2.86 -15.72 -21.81
C CYS A 120 -2.03 -16.50 -22.85
N LYS A 121 -0.70 -16.40 -22.80
CA LYS A 121 0.19 -17.15 -23.71
C LYS A 121 0.07 -18.65 -23.56
N GLU A 122 0.02 -19.15 -22.32
CA GLU A 122 -0.20 -20.57 -22.03
C GLU A 122 -1.54 -21.06 -22.59
N MET A 123 -2.58 -20.23 -22.49
CA MET A 123 -3.90 -20.56 -23.02
C MET A 123 -3.92 -20.57 -24.55
N GLU A 124 -3.29 -19.58 -25.20
CA GLU A 124 -3.10 -19.54 -26.65
C GLU A 124 -2.36 -20.78 -27.15
N GLN A 125 -1.28 -21.18 -26.47
CA GLN A 125 -0.52 -22.37 -26.81
C GLN A 125 -1.39 -23.65 -26.70
N LYS A 126 -2.14 -23.81 -25.61
CA LYS A 126 -3.06 -24.96 -25.45
C LYS A 126 -4.14 -25.00 -26.53
N ILE A 127 -4.66 -23.84 -26.95
CA ILE A 127 -5.64 -23.76 -28.04
C ILE A 127 -5.01 -24.23 -29.35
N ASN A 128 -3.79 -23.79 -29.66
CA ASN A 128 -3.08 -24.21 -30.87
C ASN A 128 -2.79 -25.72 -30.87
N GLU A 129 -2.31 -26.27 -29.75
CA GLU A 129 -2.08 -27.71 -29.59
C GLU A 129 -3.37 -28.52 -29.79
N MET A 130 -4.51 -28.04 -29.27
CA MET A 130 -5.81 -28.68 -29.52
C MET A 130 -6.19 -28.62 -31.01
N LEU A 131 -6.04 -27.48 -31.66
CA LEU A 131 -6.37 -27.31 -33.08
C LEU A 131 -5.51 -28.20 -34.00
N GLU A 132 -4.22 -28.34 -33.70
CA GLU A 132 -3.33 -29.26 -34.43
C GLU A 132 -3.78 -30.71 -34.29
N ASN A 133 -4.18 -31.12 -33.08
CA ASN A 133 -4.69 -32.48 -32.82
C ASN A 133 -6.07 -32.75 -33.47
N PHE A 134 -6.89 -31.73 -33.70
CA PHE A 134 -8.17 -31.86 -34.43
C PHE A 134 -8.00 -31.85 -35.96
N SER A 135 -6.83 -31.47 -36.46
CA SER A 135 -6.54 -31.37 -37.90
C SER A 135 -5.83 -32.61 -38.45
N GLN A 136 -5.56 -33.62 -37.61
CA GLN A 136 -5.04 -34.95 -37.96
C GLN A 136 -6.18 -35.98 -37.97
#